data_AF-A0A7W1QBB0-F1
#
_entry.id   AF-A0A7W1QBB0-F1
#
_cell.length_a   1.000
_cell.length_b   1.000
_cell.length_c   1.000
_cell.angle_alpha   90.00
_cell.angle_beta   90.00
_cell.angle_gamma   90.00
#
_symmetry.space_group_name_H-M   'P 1'
#
loop_
_entity.id
_entity.type
_entity.pdbx_description
1 polymer ?
#
loop_
_entity_poly.entity_id
_entity_poly.type
_entity_poly.pdbx_seq_one_letter_code
_entity_poly.pdbx_strand_id
1 'polypeptide(L)'
;MKAPEIARRRIRNSRLTGDGFGSADEVVRWHLAMQAQDYGPATWSIGQRSTGLRSDDLDEALANASIIRTHVLRPTWHFVARDDIRWLLALSGPRVQRGNAGRYRELGLDERTRAHAAKVIVSALEGGNRLTRKELGTILDEAGIDRTGQRMPYILSHASWRP
;
A
#
# COMPACT_ATOMS: atom_id res chain seq x y z
N MET A 1 -34.24 -6.62 -7.02
CA MET A 1 -33.72 -6.77 -5.65
C MET A 1 -33.99 -5.50 -4.87
N LYS A 2 -34.56 -5.56 -3.66
CA LYS A 2 -34.87 -4.36 -2.85
C LYS A 2 -33.66 -3.94 -2.00
N ALA A 3 -33.57 -2.67 -1.59
CA ALA A 3 -32.42 -2.14 -0.84
C ALA A 3 -32.06 -2.93 0.45
N PRO A 4 -33.02 -3.35 1.31
CA PRO A 4 -32.70 -4.15 2.49
C PRO A 4 -32.09 -5.52 2.17
N GLU A 5 -32.48 -6.11 1.04
CA GLU A 5 -31.94 -7.39 0.58
C GLU A 5 -30.48 -7.24 0.13
N ILE A 6 -30.17 -6.17 -0.61
CA ILE A 6 -28.79 -5.83 -1.00
C ILE A 6 -27.93 -5.62 0.25
N ALA A 7 -28.42 -4.88 1.24
CA ALA A 7 -27.69 -4.62 2.48
C ALA A 7 -27.34 -5.92 3.23
N ARG A 8 -28.33 -6.81 3.40
CA ARG A 8 -28.11 -8.12 4.04
C ARG A 8 -27.09 -8.98 3.28
N ARG A 9 -27.20 -9.02 1.95
CA ARG A 9 -26.23 -9.74 1.10
C ARG A 9 -24.83 -9.14 1.22
N ARG A 10 -24.69 -7.82 1.27
CA ARG A 10 -23.40 -7.13 1.45
C ARG A 10 -22.78 -7.42 2.81
N ILE A 11 -23.55 -7.35 3.89
CA ILE A 11 -23.05 -7.65 5.25
C ILE A 11 -22.51 -9.09 5.32
N ARG A 12 -23.30 -10.04 4.80
CA ARG A 12 -22.90 -11.45 4.75
C ARG A 12 -21.67 -11.65 3.85
N ASN A 13 -21.66 -11.08 2.65
CA ASN A 13 -20.51 -11.16 1.75
C ASN A 13 -19.28 -10.46 2.32
N SER A 14 -19.44 -9.49 3.22
CA SER A 14 -18.33 -8.86 3.93
C SER A 14 -17.75 -9.72 5.06
N ARG A 15 -18.34 -10.91 5.34
CA ARG A 15 -18.06 -11.78 6.49
C ARG A 15 -18.16 -11.08 7.84
N LEU A 16 -19.04 -10.08 7.93
CA LEU A 16 -19.44 -9.51 9.23
C LEU A 16 -20.51 -10.35 9.91
N THR A 17 -21.15 -11.25 9.15
CA THR A 17 -22.05 -12.30 9.65
C THR A 17 -21.75 -13.61 8.91
N GLY A 18 -22.02 -14.73 9.57
CA GLY A 18 -21.66 -16.07 9.08
C GLY A 18 -20.22 -16.44 9.46
N ASP A 19 -19.67 -17.45 8.78
CA ASP A 19 -18.31 -17.95 9.07
C ASP A 19 -17.26 -16.90 8.68
N GLY A 20 -16.35 -16.62 9.62
CA GLY A 20 -15.17 -15.79 9.38
C GLY A 20 -14.10 -16.54 8.60
N PHE A 21 -13.11 -15.80 8.10
CA PHE A 21 -11.92 -16.36 7.47
C PHE A 21 -10.94 -16.95 8.50
N GLY A 22 -10.11 -17.89 8.05
CA GLY A 22 -9.12 -18.56 8.88
C GLY A 22 -7.79 -17.81 8.97
N SER A 23 -7.53 -16.86 8.07
CA SER A 23 -6.30 -16.04 8.08
C SER A 23 -6.53 -14.60 7.65
N ALA A 24 -5.59 -13.72 8.00
CA ALA A 24 -5.63 -12.31 7.60
C ALA A 24 -5.54 -12.16 6.07
N ASP A 25 -4.75 -13.01 5.41
CA ASP A 25 -4.58 -13.05 3.95
C ASP A 25 -5.89 -13.31 3.23
N GLU A 26 -6.68 -14.26 3.73
CA GLU A 26 -7.99 -14.57 3.17
C GLU A 26 -8.94 -13.38 3.25
N VAL A 27 -8.95 -12.66 4.39
CA VAL A 27 -9.75 -11.44 4.56
C VAL A 27 -9.32 -10.37 3.55
N VAL A 28 -8.03 -10.10 3.46
CA VAL A 28 -7.49 -9.04 2.59
C VAL A 28 -7.71 -9.37 1.11
N ARG A 29 -7.43 -10.62 0.70
CA ARG A 29 -7.65 -11.09 -0.68
C ARG A 29 -9.12 -10.99 -1.07
N TRP A 30 -10.02 -11.39 -0.18
CA TRP A 30 -11.46 -11.33 -0.43
C TRP A 30 -11.97 -9.89 -0.60
N HIS A 31 -11.41 -8.94 0.15
CA HIS A 31 -11.77 -7.51 0.05
C HIS A 31 -10.94 -6.72 -0.94
N LEU A 32 -10.00 -7.37 -1.63
CA LEU A 32 -9.04 -6.82 -2.59
C LEU A 32 -8.07 -5.77 -2.03
N ALA A 33 -8.59 -4.70 -1.43
CA ALA A 33 -7.83 -3.66 -0.78
C ALA A 33 -8.59 -3.12 0.43
N MET A 34 -7.99 -3.22 1.62
CA MET A 34 -8.56 -2.70 2.86
C MET A 34 -7.82 -1.45 3.29
N GLN A 35 -8.53 -0.32 3.42
CA GLN A 35 -7.90 0.94 3.83
C GLN A 35 -7.20 0.78 5.19
N ALA A 36 -5.93 1.19 5.24
CA ALA A 36 -5.01 1.03 6.36
C ALA A 36 -4.24 2.33 6.65
N GLN A 37 -4.90 3.48 6.49
CA GLN A 37 -4.36 4.79 6.90
C GLN A 37 -4.08 4.78 8.40
N ASP A 38 -5.10 4.39 9.17
CA ASP A 38 -5.00 4.13 10.61
C ASP A 38 -4.85 2.62 10.83
N TYR A 39 -3.74 2.22 11.44
CA TYR A 39 -3.40 0.79 11.60
C TYR A 39 -4.41 0.07 12.50
N GLY A 40 -4.74 0.63 13.66
CA GLY A 40 -5.65 0.00 14.63
C GLY A 40 -7.04 -0.34 14.07
N PRO A 41 -7.78 0.62 13.48
CA PRO A 41 -9.06 0.35 12.85
C PRO A 41 -8.98 -0.68 11.71
N ALA A 42 -7.89 -0.68 10.94
CA ALA A 42 -7.69 -1.64 9.86
C ALA A 42 -7.48 -3.07 10.40
N THR A 43 -6.64 -3.24 11.42
CA THR A 43 -6.44 -4.52 12.11
C THR A 43 -7.75 -5.02 12.75
N TRP A 44 -8.51 -4.13 13.39
CA TRP A 44 -9.83 -4.47 13.94
C TRP A 44 -10.80 -4.95 12.85
N SER A 45 -10.82 -4.27 11.71
CA SER A 45 -11.63 -4.64 10.55
C SER A 45 -11.30 -6.05 10.04
N ILE A 46 -10.02 -6.45 10.05
CA ILE A 46 -9.59 -7.81 9.72
C ILE A 46 -10.10 -8.81 10.77
N GLY A 47 -9.88 -8.53 12.05
CA GLY A 47 -10.31 -9.39 13.16
C GLY A 47 -11.82 -9.65 13.18
N GLN A 48 -12.64 -8.63 12.91
CA GLN A 48 -14.11 -8.73 12.83
C GLN A 48 -14.63 -9.67 11.73
N ARG A 49 -13.77 -10.07 10.79
CA ARG A 49 -14.11 -10.92 9.65
C ARG A 49 -13.39 -12.27 9.69
N SER A 50 -12.74 -12.55 10.81
CA SER A 50 -11.91 -13.74 11.00
C SER A 50 -12.44 -14.56 12.18
N THR A 51 -12.01 -15.82 12.29
CA THR A 51 -12.30 -16.68 13.43
C THR A 51 -11.00 -17.19 14.02
N GLY A 52 -10.74 -16.92 15.30
CA GLY A 52 -9.55 -17.39 16.02
C GLY A 52 -8.27 -16.59 15.77
N LEU A 53 -8.32 -15.52 14.96
CA LEU A 53 -7.16 -14.70 14.61
C LEU A 53 -6.72 -13.78 15.75
N ARG A 54 -5.41 -13.67 15.95
CA ARG A 54 -4.72 -12.78 16.89
C ARG A 54 -3.98 -11.67 16.13
N SER A 55 -3.58 -10.62 16.83
CA SER A 55 -2.81 -9.52 16.23
C SER A 55 -1.49 -10.01 15.60
N ASP A 56 -0.82 -10.95 16.26
CA ASP A 56 0.47 -11.49 15.81
C ASP A 56 0.37 -12.19 14.44
N ASP A 57 -0.79 -12.76 14.09
CA ASP A 57 -1.01 -13.41 12.80
C ASP A 57 -0.98 -12.39 11.64
N LEU A 58 -1.46 -11.16 11.87
CA LEU A 58 -1.35 -10.08 10.90
C LEU A 58 0.09 -9.57 10.79
N ASP A 59 0.80 -9.47 11.92
CA ASP A 59 2.19 -9.05 11.92
C ASP A 59 3.08 -10.07 11.19
N GLU A 60 2.80 -11.36 11.32
CA GLU A 60 3.46 -12.42 10.54
C GLU A 60 3.17 -12.30 9.04
N ALA A 61 1.90 -12.10 8.66
CA ALA A 61 1.49 -11.90 7.26
C ALA A 61 2.15 -10.66 6.62
N LEU A 62 2.38 -9.60 7.39
CA LEU A 62 3.14 -8.43 6.96
C LEU A 62 4.65 -8.73 6.88
N ALA A 63 5.19 -9.49 7.83
CA ALA A 63 6.61 -9.82 7.90
C ALA A 63 7.05 -10.76 6.76
N ASN A 64 6.22 -11.75 6.42
CA ASN A 64 6.44 -12.66 5.30
C ASN A 64 5.94 -12.08 3.95
N ALA A 65 5.38 -10.87 3.97
CA ALA A 65 4.85 -10.14 2.82
C ALA A 65 3.76 -10.88 2.02
N SER A 66 2.97 -11.75 2.66
CA SER A 66 1.73 -12.26 2.09
C SER A 66 0.66 -11.16 2.03
N ILE A 67 0.69 -10.23 2.99
CA ILE A 67 0.02 -8.93 2.97
C ILE A 67 1.06 -7.82 2.77
N ILE A 68 0.74 -6.85 1.92
CA ILE A 68 1.54 -5.65 1.68
C ILE A 68 0.74 -4.44 2.13
N ARG A 69 1.35 -3.57 2.95
CA ARG A 69 0.81 -2.25 3.29
C ARG A 69 1.45 -1.19 2.40
N THR A 70 0.68 -0.62 1.47
CA THR A 70 1.20 0.39 0.52
C THR A 70 0.11 1.35 0.03
N HIS A 71 0.51 2.38 -0.73
CA HIS A 71 -0.44 3.26 -1.42
C HIS A 71 -0.94 2.60 -2.70
N VAL A 72 -2.26 2.54 -2.88
CA VAL A 72 -2.91 1.96 -4.07
C VAL A 72 -4.29 2.61 -4.29
N LEU A 73 -4.88 2.45 -5.48
CA LEU A 73 -6.21 2.98 -5.83
C LEU A 73 -6.30 4.52 -5.81
N ARG A 74 -6.85 5.10 -4.74
CA ARG A 74 -6.87 6.56 -4.50
C ARG A 74 -5.87 6.80 -3.37
N PRO A 75 -4.72 7.45 -3.62
CA PRO A 75 -3.40 7.24 -3.00
C PRO A 75 -3.34 7.29 -1.46
N THR A 76 -4.05 6.39 -0.80
CA THR A 76 -4.09 6.18 0.64
C THR A 76 -3.53 4.80 0.95
N TRP A 77 -3.10 4.61 2.20
CA TRP A 77 -2.60 3.32 2.64
C TRP A 77 -3.69 2.26 2.60
N HIS A 78 -3.37 1.10 2.06
CA HIS A 78 -4.20 -0.10 2.11
C HIS A 78 -3.34 -1.32 2.44
N PHE A 79 -3.96 -2.32 3.05
CA PHE A 79 -3.52 -3.70 2.99
C PHE A 79 -4.03 -4.33 1.70
N VAL A 80 -3.14 -5.02 0.98
CA VAL A 80 -3.45 -5.80 -0.22
C VAL A 80 -2.72 -7.14 -0.17
N ALA A 81 -3.26 -8.16 -0.82
CA ALA A 81 -2.55 -9.42 -0.97
C ALA A 81 -1.38 -9.26 -1.95
N ARG A 82 -0.30 -10.03 -1.72
CA ARG A 82 0.88 -10.07 -2.59
C ARG A 82 0.53 -10.23 -4.06
N ASP A 83 -0.39 -11.13 -4.37
CA ASP A 83 -0.71 -11.49 -5.76
C ASP A 83 -1.49 -10.39 -6.48
N ASP A 84 -2.12 -9.47 -5.72
CA ASP A 84 -2.95 -8.41 -6.28
C ASP A 84 -2.22 -7.10 -6.52
N ILE A 85 -1.08 -6.87 -5.84
CA ILE A 85 -0.42 -5.55 -5.86
C ILE A 85 -0.02 -5.10 -7.27
N ARG A 86 0.54 -6.00 -8.09
CA ARG A 86 1.11 -5.65 -9.39
C ARG A 86 0.04 -5.12 -10.35
N TRP A 87 -1.08 -5.82 -10.47
CA TRP A 87 -2.15 -5.41 -11.38
C TRP A 87 -2.91 -4.20 -10.83
N LEU A 88 -3.07 -4.08 -9.50
CA LEU A 88 -3.67 -2.90 -8.88
C LEU A 88 -2.85 -1.63 -9.13
N LEU A 89 -1.52 -1.72 -9.07
CA LEU A 89 -0.62 -0.62 -9.42
C LEU A 89 -0.70 -0.30 -10.92
N ALA A 90 -0.72 -1.31 -11.79
CA ALA A 90 -0.89 -1.10 -13.24
C ALA A 90 -2.22 -0.38 -13.56
N LEU A 91 -3.30 -0.73 -12.85
CA LEU A 91 -4.63 -0.14 -13.04
C LEU A 91 -4.72 1.30 -12.51
N SER A 92 -4.22 1.56 -11.30
CA SER A 92 -4.44 2.83 -10.59
C SER A 92 -3.29 3.83 -10.70
N GLY A 93 -2.06 3.35 -10.83
CA GLY A 93 -0.83 4.16 -10.89
C GLY A 93 -0.83 5.26 -11.95
N PRO A 94 -1.23 4.99 -13.21
CA PRO A 94 -1.25 6.02 -14.26
C PRO A 94 -2.12 7.23 -13.90
N ARG A 95 -3.28 7.01 -13.24
CA ARG A 95 -4.15 8.11 -12.82
C ARG A 95 -3.52 8.92 -11.69
N VAL A 96 -2.90 8.26 -10.72
CA VAL A 96 -2.24 8.93 -9.59
C VAL A 96 -1.04 9.75 -10.05
N GLN A 97 -0.18 9.18 -10.90
CA GLN A 97 0.98 9.88 -11.45
C GLN A 97 0.58 11.12 -12.26
N ARG A 98 -0.50 11.04 -13.06
CA ARG A 98 -1.07 12.22 -13.74
C ARG A 98 -1.57 13.27 -12.76
N GLY A 99 -2.24 12.86 -11.68
CA GLY A 99 -2.68 13.77 -10.62
C GLY A 99 -1.53 14.51 -9.93
N ASN A 100 -0.38 13.85 -9.78
CA ASN A 100 0.80 14.44 -9.15
C ASN A 100 1.63 15.33 -10.09
N ALA A 101 1.31 15.40 -11.39
CA ALA A 101 2.15 16.07 -12.39
C ALA A 101 2.39 17.56 -12.09
N GLY A 102 1.39 18.28 -11.58
CA GLY A 102 1.54 19.67 -11.14
C GLY A 102 2.56 19.81 -10.01
N ARG A 103 2.41 18.96 -9.00
CA ARG A 103 3.27 18.99 -7.83
C ARG A 103 4.71 18.56 -8.13
N TYR A 104 4.91 17.63 -9.07
CA TYR A 104 6.26 17.30 -9.54
C TYR A 104 6.97 18.51 -10.16
N ARG A 105 6.25 19.34 -10.94
CA ARG A 105 6.82 20.58 -11.52
C ARG A 105 7.17 21.60 -10.44
N GLU A 106 6.26 21.86 -9.52
CA GLU A 106 6.48 22.80 -8.40
C GLU A 106 7.69 22.41 -7.55
N LEU A 107 7.92 21.11 -7.38
CA LEU A 107 9.02 20.58 -6.58
C LEU A 107 10.32 20.43 -7.38
N GLY A 108 10.35 20.74 -8.68
CA GLY A 108 11.52 20.51 -9.53
C GLY A 108 11.93 19.03 -9.63
N LEU A 109 10.95 18.13 -9.58
CA LEU A 109 11.14 16.69 -9.73
C LEU A 109 10.79 16.31 -11.16
N ASP A 110 11.72 16.52 -12.11
CA ASP A 110 11.53 16.11 -13.50
C ASP A 110 11.58 14.57 -13.68
N GLU A 111 11.29 14.08 -14.89
CA GLU A 111 11.28 12.63 -15.15
C GLU A 111 12.65 11.98 -14.89
N ARG A 112 13.74 12.67 -15.25
CA ARG A 112 15.10 12.17 -15.04
C ARG A 112 15.39 11.98 -13.55
N THR A 113 15.07 12.98 -12.73
CA THR A 113 15.27 12.95 -11.28
C THR A 113 14.42 11.86 -10.64
N ARG A 114 13.15 11.75 -11.03
CA ARG A 114 12.25 10.71 -10.52
C ARG A 114 12.71 9.30 -10.88
N ALA A 115 13.13 9.09 -12.13
CA ALA A 115 13.64 7.80 -12.59
C ALA A 115 14.96 7.42 -11.89
N HIS A 116 15.86 8.39 -11.70
CA HIS A 116 17.11 8.17 -10.98
C HIS A 116 16.86 7.82 -9.50
N ALA A 117 16.01 8.58 -8.81
CA ALA A 117 15.65 8.32 -7.43
C ALA A 117 14.95 6.96 -7.25
N ALA A 118 14.05 6.59 -8.16
CA ALA A 118 13.42 5.27 -8.15
C ALA A 118 14.46 4.15 -8.31
N LYS A 119 15.44 4.29 -9.21
CA LYS A 119 16.51 3.31 -9.38
C LYS A 119 17.36 3.17 -8.11
N VAL A 120 17.75 4.28 -7.50
CA VAL A 120 18.52 4.29 -6.24
C VAL A 120 17.74 3.59 -5.11
N ILE A 121 16.45 3.89 -4.96
CA ILE A 121 15.59 3.25 -3.95
C ILE A 121 15.45 1.75 -4.20
N VAL A 122 15.21 1.33 -5.44
CA VAL A 122 15.08 -0.10 -5.79
C VAL A 122 16.37 -0.83 -5.46
N SER A 123 17.52 -0.34 -5.91
CA SER A 123 18.82 -0.98 -5.62
C SER A 123 19.13 -1.05 -4.12
N ALA A 124 18.74 -0.03 -3.34
CA ALA A 124 18.92 -0.06 -1.90
C ALA A 124 18.07 -1.14 -1.19
N LEU A 125 16.92 -1.50 -1.77
CA LEU A 125 15.95 -2.45 -1.21
C LEU A 125 16.10 -3.87 -1.79
N GLU A 126 17.00 -4.09 -2.75
CA GLU A 126 17.33 -5.42 -3.27
C GLU A 126 17.91 -6.33 -2.18
N GLY A 127 17.86 -7.65 -2.40
CA GLY A 127 18.43 -8.64 -1.46
C GLY A 127 17.66 -8.83 -0.16
N GLY A 128 16.41 -8.32 -0.05
CA GLY A 128 15.59 -8.43 1.16
C GLY A 128 15.85 -7.34 2.20
N ASN A 129 16.56 -6.27 1.81
CA ASN A 129 16.84 -5.14 2.67
C ASN A 129 15.57 -4.40 3.09
N ARG A 130 15.55 -3.94 4.34
CA ARG A 130 14.44 -3.18 4.93
C ARG A 130 15.00 -1.88 5.48
N LEU A 131 14.63 -0.76 4.87
CA LEU A 131 15.15 0.54 5.22
C LEU A 131 14.04 1.47 5.72
N THR A 132 14.34 2.20 6.78
CA THR A 132 13.53 3.30 7.25
C THR A 132 13.59 4.47 6.27
N ARG A 133 12.62 5.38 6.40
CA ARG A 133 12.62 6.64 5.64
C ARG A 133 13.90 7.45 5.86
N LYS A 134 14.50 7.38 7.05
CA LYS A 134 15.73 8.12 7.38
C LYS A 134 16.93 7.53 6.63
N GLU A 135 17.08 6.22 6.63
CA GLU A 135 18.16 5.52 5.91
C GLU A 135 18.05 5.71 4.40
N LEU A 136 16.85 5.57 3.84
CA LEU A 136 16.61 5.92 2.42
C LEU A 136 16.95 7.38 2.13
N GLY A 137 16.69 8.29 3.09
CA GLY A 137 17.07 9.70 2.97
C GLY A 137 18.57 9.90 2.85
N THR A 138 19.37 9.20 3.67
CA THR A 138 20.83 9.23 3.59
C THR A 138 21.34 8.72 2.24
N ILE A 139 20.81 7.59 1.76
CA ILE A 139 21.19 7.01 0.47
C ILE A 139 20.87 7.95 -0.70
N LEU A 140 19.73 8.64 -0.64
CA LEU A 140 19.37 9.64 -1.65
C LEU A 140 20.32 10.85 -1.63
N ASP A 141 20.75 11.30 -0.45
CA ASP A 141 21.73 12.41 -0.34
C ASP A 141 23.09 12.01 -0.92
N GLU A 142 23.57 10.79 -0.63
CA GLU A 142 24.82 10.23 -1.18
C GLU A 142 24.76 10.09 -2.71
N ALA A 143 23.56 9.85 -3.26
CA ALA A 143 23.31 9.85 -4.70
C ALA A 143 23.12 11.27 -5.30
N GLY A 144 23.25 12.33 -4.51
CA GLY A 144 23.11 13.72 -4.96
C GLY A 144 21.66 14.13 -5.23
N ILE A 145 20.67 13.44 -4.66
CA ILE A 145 19.25 13.72 -4.86
C ILE A 145 18.74 14.58 -3.71
N ASP A 146 18.48 15.86 -4.01
CA ASP A 146 17.84 16.76 -3.04
C ASP A 146 16.46 16.23 -2.62
N ARG A 147 16.25 16.12 -1.31
CA ARG A 147 15.03 15.62 -0.65
C ARG A 147 14.36 16.67 0.25
N THR A 148 14.77 17.94 0.16
CA THR A 148 14.25 19.02 1.01
C THR A 148 12.72 19.20 0.90
N GLY A 149 12.12 19.62 2.02
CA GLY A 149 10.68 19.88 2.12
C GLY A 149 9.81 18.71 1.66
N GLN A 150 9.00 18.96 0.63
CA GLN A 150 8.03 17.99 0.10
C GLN A 150 8.60 17.13 -1.02
N ARG A 151 9.89 17.22 -1.36
CA ARG A 151 10.51 16.35 -2.38
C ARG A 151 10.53 14.89 -1.93
N MET A 152 10.97 14.62 -0.71
CA MET A 152 11.03 13.25 -0.16
C MET A 152 9.72 12.46 -0.27
N PRO A 153 8.54 12.94 0.22
CA PRO A 153 7.31 12.18 0.10
C PRO A 153 6.87 11.95 -1.36
N TYR A 154 7.13 12.89 -2.27
CA TYR A 154 6.78 12.74 -3.69
C TYR A 154 7.74 11.81 -4.45
N ILE A 155 9.02 11.75 -4.05
CA ILE A 155 9.98 10.75 -4.53
C ILE A 155 9.53 9.34 -4.12
N LEU A 156 9.26 9.13 -2.83
CA LEU A 156 8.79 7.83 -2.33
C LEU A 156 7.46 7.41 -2.98
N SER A 157 6.52 8.35 -3.07
CA SER A 157 5.25 8.10 -3.75
C SER A 157 5.49 7.68 -5.21
N HIS A 158 6.31 8.42 -5.96
CA HIS A 158 6.60 8.05 -7.35
C HIS A 158 7.18 6.62 -7.46
N ALA A 159 8.13 6.26 -6.59
CA ALA A 159 8.73 4.93 -6.56
C ALA A 159 7.70 3.82 -6.22
N SER A 160 6.72 4.09 -5.35
CA SER A 160 5.71 3.09 -4.94
C SER A 160 4.65 2.78 -6.01
N TRP A 161 4.52 3.61 -7.04
CA TRP A 161 3.53 3.43 -8.12
C TRP A 161 4.11 2.75 -9.38
N ARG A 162 5.32 2.19 -9.29
CA ARG A 162 5.95 1.47 -10.39
C ARG A 162 5.57 -0.01 -10.27
N PRO A 163 5.00 -0.60 -11.34
CA PRO A 163 4.62 -2.01 -11.34
C PRO A 163 5.82 -2.94 -11.37
#